data_AF-A0A1C5WPG1-F1
#
_entry.id   AF-A0A1C5WPG1-F1
#
_cell.length_a   1.000
_cell.length_b   1.000
_cell.length_c   1.000
_cell.angle_alpha   90.00
_cell.angle_beta   90.00
_cell.angle_gamma   90.00
#
_symmetry.space_group_name_H-M   'P 1'
#
loop_
_entity.id
_entity.type
_entity.pdbx_description
1 polymer ?
#
loop_
_entity_poly.entity_id
_entity_poly.type
_entity_poly.pdbx_seq_one_letter_code
_entity_poly.pdbx_strand_id
1 'polypeptide(L)'
;MKAIMIFLAVLLFPVASLLGQSEIQKYAGTAMPYPSIKELPILNHEGMVPFYINHLGRHGARFPTSGKALEKVRNRLILAKQEKRLTAKGLELLATILQLSENFKDQWGKLSPIGEQEQKEIAERMLSRYPELFVDSARIEAIATYVPRCINSMDVFLSSMKKCDSSLVIRQSAGEQYNTLLRFFDLNKPYIHYKEKGDWIPLYESFVRNKMTVTPVMKRIFLTLGQETALESREFVMALFSIAAILPDTGLPFDMKDLFRNKEWYNYWQTQNLRQYMTKSAAPVGGMLPVAIAWPLLSEFIQTTERVIHGQSDNRVNLRFAHAETVIPLVALMGIGKTDIQITTSDSVSIYWKDYEIAPMAANVQWVLYHDQNGLVWIKILLNEKEVAIPVATSRFPYYQWEEVRKYFEQRIMMSKKILSNSLNEID
;
A
#
# COMPACT_ATOMS: atom_id res chain seq x y z
N MET A 1 -19.24 25.49 54.82
CA MET A 1 -18.47 25.66 53.57
C MET A 1 -18.11 24.29 53.04
N LYS A 2 -18.76 23.83 51.96
CA LYS A 2 -18.51 22.52 51.34
C LYS A 2 -17.47 22.71 50.22
N ALA A 3 -16.33 22.05 50.34
CA ALA A 3 -15.31 22.03 49.29
C ALA A 3 -15.79 21.15 48.13
N ILE A 4 -15.88 21.73 46.94
CA ILE A 4 -16.18 21.02 45.69
C ILE A 4 -14.84 20.51 45.15
N MET A 5 -14.62 19.19 45.22
CA MET A 5 -13.55 18.52 44.49
C MET A 5 -13.98 18.34 43.03
N ILE A 6 -13.33 19.06 42.12
CA ILE A 6 -13.46 18.85 40.68
C ILE A 6 -12.54 17.68 40.31
N PHE A 7 -13.14 16.55 39.93
CA PHE A 7 -12.43 15.39 39.39
C PHE A 7 -12.13 15.66 37.91
N LEU A 8 -10.89 16.01 37.59
CA LEU A 8 -10.45 16.16 36.20
C LEU A 8 -10.24 14.76 35.62
N ALA A 9 -11.23 14.26 34.88
CA ALA A 9 -11.09 13.03 34.10
C ALA A 9 -10.18 13.32 32.89
N VAL A 10 -8.88 13.09 33.05
CA VAL A 10 -7.94 13.05 31.92
C VAL A 10 -8.28 11.79 31.11
N LEU A 11 -8.98 11.97 30.00
CA LEU A 11 -9.08 10.99 28.93
C LEU A 11 -7.67 10.74 28.38
N LEU A 12 -6.98 9.77 28.98
CA LEU A 12 -5.76 9.21 28.42
C LEU A 12 -6.14 8.41 27.18
N PHE A 13 -6.19 9.09 26.03
CA PHE A 13 -5.99 8.40 24.76
C PHE A 13 -4.63 7.70 24.85
N PRO A 14 -4.52 6.41 24.48
CA PRO A 14 -3.24 5.75 24.46
C PRO A 14 -2.41 6.43 23.36
N VAL A 15 -1.46 7.26 23.78
CA VAL A 15 -0.38 7.75 22.93
C VAL A 15 0.47 6.53 22.59
N ALA A 16 0.08 5.81 21.55
CA ALA A 16 0.86 4.73 21.01
C ALA A 16 2.05 5.32 20.23
N SER A 17 3.23 5.13 20.84
CA SER A 17 4.55 5.03 20.21
C SER A 17 5.20 6.28 19.59
N LEU A 18 6.03 6.91 20.42
CA LEU A 18 7.18 7.77 20.09
C LEU A 18 8.41 7.00 19.54
N LEU A 19 8.24 5.78 19.04
CA LEU A 19 9.31 4.90 18.55
C LEU A 19 8.99 4.47 17.11
N GLY A 20 10.01 4.33 16.25
CA GLY A 20 9.82 3.93 14.85
C GLY A 20 9.03 2.63 14.69
N GLN A 21 8.56 2.35 13.47
CA GLN A 21 7.74 1.16 13.20
C GLN A 21 8.41 -0.11 13.74
N SER A 22 7.66 -0.84 14.57
CA SER A 22 8.12 -2.12 15.13
C SER A 22 8.27 -3.18 14.04
N GLU A 23 9.14 -4.16 14.27
CA GLU A 23 9.34 -5.29 13.34
C GLU A 23 8.04 -6.05 13.05
N ILE A 24 7.14 -6.15 14.05
CA ILE A 24 5.84 -6.83 13.87
C ILE A 24 4.93 -6.05 12.91
N GLN A 25 4.94 -4.71 12.93
CA GLN A 25 4.16 -3.91 11.99
C GLN A 25 4.63 -4.14 10.55
N LYS A 26 5.94 -4.22 10.32
CA LYS A 26 6.49 -4.56 9.00
C LYS A 26 6.03 -5.92 8.50
N TYR A 27 5.87 -6.90 9.39
CA TYR A 27 5.42 -8.24 9.03
C TYR A 27 3.94 -8.33 8.60
N ALA A 28 3.16 -7.25 8.73
CA ALA A 28 1.86 -7.14 8.06
C ALA A 28 2.00 -6.91 6.53
N GLY A 29 3.21 -6.58 6.04
CA GLY A 29 3.52 -6.40 4.63
C GLY A 29 2.70 -5.26 4.03
N THR A 30 1.99 -5.52 2.92
CA THR A 30 1.04 -4.54 2.36
C THR A 30 -0.15 -4.17 3.27
N ALA A 31 -0.36 -4.85 4.39
CA ALA A 31 -1.33 -4.47 5.43
C ALA A 31 -0.68 -3.70 6.60
N MET A 32 0.56 -3.25 6.44
CA MET A 32 1.18 -2.33 7.39
C MET A 32 0.48 -0.96 7.27
N PRO A 33 0.00 -0.36 8.38
CA PRO A 33 -0.41 1.05 8.39
C PRO A 33 0.69 1.96 7.86
N TYR A 34 0.32 3.11 7.32
CA TYR A 34 1.28 4.06 6.79
C TYR A 34 2.30 4.46 7.88
N PRO A 35 3.61 4.51 7.56
CA PRO A 35 4.62 4.87 8.55
C PRO A 35 4.42 6.27 9.10
N SER A 36 4.64 6.42 10.40
CA SER A 36 4.80 7.75 10.98
C SER A 36 5.99 8.45 10.33
N ILE A 37 5.72 9.60 9.72
CA ILE A 37 6.72 10.49 9.15
C ILE A 37 6.95 11.61 10.17
N LYS A 38 8.13 11.64 10.79
CA LYS A 38 8.57 12.79 11.58
C LYS A 38 8.73 13.98 10.64
N GLU A 39 8.24 15.15 11.05
CA GLU A 39 8.41 16.37 10.27
C GLU A 39 9.89 16.57 9.93
N LEU A 40 10.18 16.65 8.63
CA LEU A 40 11.47 17.11 8.15
C LEU A 40 11.49 18.64 8.30
N PRO A 41 12.65 19.26 8.58
CA PRO A 41 12.77 20.72 8.64
C PRO A 41 12.19 21.35 7.37
N ILE A 42 11.67 22.57 7.50
CA ILE A 42 11.28 23.43 6.37
C ILE A 42 12.40 23.37 5.33
N LEU A 43 12.07 22.87 4.13
CA LEU A 43 13.04 22.64 3.08
C LEU A 43 13.59 23.99 2.61
N ASN A 44 14.87 24.27 2.91
CA ASN A 44 15.64 25.12 2.02
C ASN A 44 15.79 24.33 0.71
N HIS A 45 15.01 24.68 -0.30
CA HIS A 45 15.02 23.99 -1.59
C HIS A 45 16.30 24.25 -2.41
N GLU A 46 17.38 24.77 -1.81
CA GLU A 46 18.67 25.06 -2.46
C GLU A 46 18.53 25.93 -3.72
N GLY A 47 17.62 26.92 -3.66
CA GLY A 47 17.30 27.78 -4.80
C GLY A 47 16.42 27.13 -5.88
N MET A 48 15.85 25.94 -5.62
CA MET A 48 14.81 25.32 -6.44
C MET A 48 13.44 25.83 -6.01
N VAL A 49 12.60 26.26 -6.96
CA VAL A 49 11.23 26.72 -6.67
C VAL A 49 10.24 25.67 -7.18
N PRO A 50 9.46 25.01 -6.30
CA PRO A 50 8.48 24.02 -6.74
C PRO A 50 7.36 24.70 -7.55
N PHE A 51 6.91 24.07 -8.64
CA PHE A 51 5.80 24.61 -9.44
C PHE A 51 4.68 23.60 -9.76
N TYR A 52 4.92 22.30 -9.56
CA TYR A 52 3.93 21.25 -9.83
C TYR A 52 4.16 19.96 -9.02
N ILE A 53 3.08 19.31 -8.58
CA ILE A 53 3.09 17.95 -7.98
C ILE A 53 2.26 16.99 -8.81
N ASN A 54 2.84 15.84 -9.16
CA ASN A 54 2.16 14.72 -9.78
C ASN A 54 2.12 13.52 -8.82
N HIS A 55 0.93 13.06 -8.43
CA HIS A 55 0.75 12.13 -7.32
C HIS A 55 -0.08 10.89 -7.70
N LEU A 56 0.32 9.75 -7.13
CA LEU A 56 -0.48 8.54 -7.01
C LEU A 56 -0.46 8.09 -5.55
N GLY A 57 -1.64 7.89 -4.97
CA GLY A 57 -1.82 7.32 -3.64
C GLY A 57 -2.67 6.05 -3.69
N ARG A 58 -2.29 5.04 -2.91
CA ARG A 58 -3.18 3.96 -2.50
C ARG A 58 -4.21 4.54 -1.52
N HIS A 59 -5.40 3.97 -1.48
CA HIS A 59 -6.32 4.20 -0.38
C HIS A 59 -5.66 4.00 1.01
N GLY A 60 -6.18 4.68 2.02
CA GLY A 60 -5.74 4.51 3.41
C GLY A 60 -6.08 3.13 4.00
N ALA A 61 -5.71 2.93 5.26
CA ALA A 61 -6.04 1.76 6.06
C ALA A 61 -7.54 1.45 6.00
N ARG A 62 -7.85 0.15 5.97
CA ARG A 62 -9.20 -0.33 5.65
C ARG A 62 -9.55 -1.59 6.42
N PHE A 63 -10.85 -1.83 6.51
CA PHE A 63 -11.38 -3.13 6.90
C PHE A 63 -11.01 -4.23 5.90
N PRO A 64 -11.06 -5.53 6.30
CA PRO A 64 -10.82 -6.64 5.40
C PRO A 64 -11.80 -6.61 4.22
N THR A 65 -11.39 -7.07 3.04
CA THR A 65 -12.25 -7.07 1.84
C THR A 65 -13.20 -8.26 1.76
N SER A 66 -13.04 -9.28 2.62
CA SER A 66 -13.84 -10.49 2.60
C SER A 66 -13.90 -11.16 3.97
N GLY A 67 -15.04 -11.76 4.32
CA GLY A 67 -15.22 -12.54 5.54
C GLY A 67 -14.66 -13.96 5.51
N LYS A 68 -14.18 -14.46 4.36
CA LYS A 68 -13.75 -15.86 4.18
C LYS A 68 -12.74 -16.35 5.22
N ALA A 69 -11.72 -15.55 5.52
CA ALA A 69 -10.71 -15.91 6.52
C ALA A 69 -11.32 -15.99 7.93
N LEU A 70 -12.17 -15.01 8.27
CA LEU A 70 -12.84 -14.94 9.57
C LEU A 70 -13.82 -16.10 9.75
N GLU A 71 -14.63 -16.41 8.74
CA GLU A 71 -15.57 -17.54 8.75
C GLU A 71 -14.84 -18.87 8.87
N LYS A 72 -13.73 -19.06 8.13
CA LYS A 72 -12.90 -20.26 8.23
C LYS A 72 -12.38 -20.48 9.65
N VAL A 73 -11.84 -19.44 10.29
CA VAL A 73 -11.36 -19.51 11.67
C VAL A 73 -12.51 -19.71 12.65
N ARG A 74 -13.59 -18.95 12.51
CA ARG A 74 -14.77 -19.01 13.39
C ARG A 74 -15.39 -20.41 13.41
N ASN A 75 -15.72 -20.96 12.24
CA ASN A 75 -16.38 -22.25 12.13
C ASN A 75 -15.52 -23.36 12.74
N ARG A 76 -14.20 -23.29 12.49
CA ARG A 76 -13.24 -24.25 13.02
C ARG A 76 -13.14 -24.20 14.55
N LEU A 77 -13.12 -23.01 15.14
CA LEU A 77 -13.07 -22.84 16.59
C LEU A 77 -14.40 -23.25 17.26
N ILE A 78 -15.55 -22.96 16.65
CA ILE A 78 -16.87 -23.41 17.15
C ILE A 78 -16.92 -24.94 17.22
N LEU A 79 -16.54 -25.63 16.15
CA LEU A 79 -16.52 -27.09 16.12
C LEU A 79 -15.59 -27.66 17.20
N ALA A 80 -14.38 -27.11 17.31
CA ALA A 80 -13.44 -27.55 18.33
C ALA A 80 -13.92 -27.27 19.77
N LYS A 81 -14.71 -26.22 19.99
CA LYS A 81 -15.34 -25.96 21.29
C LYS A 81 -16.38 -27.03 21.63
N GLN A 82 -17.24 -27.39 20.68
CA GLN A 82 -18.27 -28.43 20.86
C GLN A 82 -17.64 -29.78 21.21
N GLU A 83 -16.50 -30.08 20.61
CA GLU A 83 -15.73 -31.30 20.84
C GLU A 83 -14.77 -31.21 22.03
N LYS A 84 -14.81 -30.11 22.82
CA LYS A 84 -13.94 -29.87 23.99
C LYS A 84 -12.43 -29.95 23.67
N ARG A 85 -12.03 -29.55 22.47
CA ARG A 85 -10.65 -29.60 21.96
C ARG A 85 -9.89 -28.29 22.05
N LEU A 86 -10.47 -27.20 22.55
CA LEU A 86 -9.79 -25.91 22.67
C LEU A 86 -8.97 -25.81 23.96
N THR A 87 -7.80 -25.19 23.87
CA THR A 87 -7.06 -24.72 25.05
C THR A 87 -7.74 -23.48 25.65
N ALA A 88 -7.28 -23.01 26.82
CA ALA A 88 -7.71 -21.71 27.35
C ALA A 88 -7.46 -20.57 26.33
N LYS A 89 -6.32 -20.57 25.65
CA LYS A 89 -6.01 -19.60 24.59
C LYS A 89 -6.92 -19.76 23.38
N GLY A 90 -7.31 -20.99 23.03
CA GLY A 90 -8.30 -21.25 21.97
C GLY A 90 -9.68 -20.71 22.30
N LEU A 91 -10.11 -20.80 23.56
CA LEU A 91 -11.37 -20.22 24.04
C LEU A 91 -11.35 -18.68 24.00
N GLU A 92 -10.25 -18.06 24.44
CA GLU A 92 -10.02 -16.62 24.33
C GLU A 92 -10.08 -16.17 22.86
N LEU A 93 -9.36 -16.87 21.98
CA LEU A 93 -9.37 -16.58 20.55
C LEU A 93 -10.78 -16.69 19.96
N LEU A 94 -11.56 -17.71 20.31
CA LEU A 94 -12.94 -17.84 19.83
C LEU A 94 -13.80 -16.65 20.27
N ALA A 95 -13.67 -16.19 21.51
CA ALA A 95 -14.39 -15.01 21.98
C ALA A 95 -14.05 -13.76 21.15
N THR A 96 -12.75 -13.52 20.90
CA THR A 96 -12.28 -12.43 20.03
C THR A 96 -12.84 -12.57 18.61
N ILE A 97 -12.81 -13.76 18.02
CA ILE A 97 -13.28 -14.00 16.64
C ILE A 97 -14.80 -13.79 16.51
N LEU A 98 -15.59 -14.14 17.53
CA LEU A 98 -17.02 -13.86 17.54
C LEU A 98 -17.28 -12.35 17.62
N GLN A 99 -16.56 -11.61 18.46
CA GLN A 99 -16.69 -10.16 18.52
C GLN A 99 -16.26 -9.48 17.22
N LEU A 100 -15.16 -9.94 16.60
CA LEU A 100 -14.73 -9.45 15.28
C LEU A 100 -15.77 -9.73 14.19
N SER A 101 -16.47 -10.86 14.26
CA SER A 101 -17.54 -11.19 13.30
C SER A 101 -18.67 -10.16 13.34
N GLU A 102 -19.07 -9.73 14.53
CA GLU A 102 -20.07 -8.67 14.68
C GLU A 102 -19.52 -7.30 14.26
N ASN A 103 -18.29 -6.95 14.65
CA ASN A 103 -17.69 -5.65 14.33
C ASN A 103 -17.37 -5.47 12.83
N PHE A 104 -17.09 -6.55 12.10
CA PHE A 104 -16.82 -6.48 10.66
C PHE A 104 -18.08 -6.56 9.80
N LYS A 105 -19.25 -6.86 10.41
CA LYS A 105 -20.53 -6.89 9.71
C LYS A 105 -20.75 -5.57 8.98
N ASP A 106 -21.02 -5.67 7.68
CA ASP A 106 -21.25 -4.53 6.78
C ASP A 106 -20.07 -3.54 6.67
N GLN A 107 -18.87 -3.88 7.15
CA GLN A 107 -17.67 -3.03 7.04
C GLN A 107 -16.70 -3.46 5.92
N TRP A 108 -17.00 -4.55 5.20
CA TRP A 108 -16.06 -5.16 4.26
C TRP A 108 -15.51 -4.17 3.22
N GLY A 109 -14.18 -3.98 3.25
CA GLY A 109 -13.44 -3.16 2.31
C GLY A 109 -13.63 -1.64 2.45
N LYS A 110 -14.32 -1.16 3.50
CA LYS A 110 -14.46 0.26 3.82
C LYS A 110 -13.13 0.85 4.31
N LEU A 111 -12.92 2.14 4.01
CA LEU A 111 -11.87 2.93 4.64
C LEU A 111 -12.15 3.00 6.15
N SER A 112 -11.10 2.92 6.97
CA SER A 112 -11.22 3.02 8.43
C SER A 112 -10.87 4.42 8.93
N PRO A 113 -11.15 4.74 10.22
CA PRO A 113 -10.68 5.98 10.83
C PRO A 113 -9.15 6.14 10.80
N ILE A 114 -8.39 5.03 10.84
CA ILE A 114 -6.93 5.06 10.66
C ILE A 114 -6.60 5.54 9.25
N GLY A 115 -7.28 5.00 8.23
CA GLY A 115 -7.06 5.38 6.84
C GLY A 115 -7.45 6.81 6.52
N GLU A 116 -8.48 7.34 7.18
CA GLU A 116 -8.83 8.75 7.11
C GLU A 116 -7.70 9.62 7.69
N GLN A 117 -7.19 9.28 8.86
CA GLN A 117 -6.08 10.01 9.48
C GLN A 117 -4.82 9.97 8.62
N GLU A 118 -4.47 8.81 8.03
CA GLU A 118 -3.34 8.70 7.11
C GLU A 118 -3.44 9.68 5.93
N GLN A 119 -4.58 9.73 5.24
CA GLN A 119 -4.77 10.60 4.08
C GLN A 119 -4.75 12.08 4.47
N LYS A 120 -5.39 12.41 5.61
CA LYS A 120 -5.36 13.76 6.17
C LYS A 120 -3.93 14.23 6.42
N GLU A 121 -3.14 13.41 7.11
CA GLU A 121 -1.77 13.80 7.47
C GLU A 121 -0.85 13.91 6.25
N ILE A 122 -1.02 13.05 5.23
CA ILE A 122 -0.26 13.17 3.98
C ILE A 122 -0.60 14.50 3.29
N ALA A 123 -1.88 14.87 3.24
CA ALA A 123 -2.33 16.15 2.67
C ALA A 123 -1.77 17.36 3.44
N GLU A 124 -1.86 17.33 4.77
CA GLU A 124 -1.33 18.41 5.64
C GLU A 124 0.18 18.57 5.47
N ARG A 125 0.94 17.47 5.40
CA ARG A 125 2.39 17.53 5.14
C ARG A 125 2.71 18.01 3.73
N MET A 126 1.92 17.66 2.72
CA MET A 126 2.10 18.18 1.35
C MET A 126 1.94 19.70 1.31
N LEU A 127 0.88 20.23 1.92
CA LEU A 127 0.64 21.67 2.03
C LEU A 127 1.78 22.38 2.78
N SER A 128 2.19 21.82 3.93
CA SER A 128 3.23 22.41 4.76
C SER A 128 4.61 22.38 4.11
N ARG A 129 4.91 21.39 3.25
CA ARG A 129 6.22 21.26 2.60
C ARG A 129 6.38 22.14 1.36
N TYR A 130 5.27 22.49 0.72
CA TYR A 130 5.28 23.22 -0.55
C TYR A 130 4.26 24.36 -0.55
N PRO A 131 4.27 25.27 0.45
CA PRO A 131 3.28 26.33 0.56
C PRO A 131 3.21 27.20 -0.71
N GLU A 132 4.32 27.35 -1.44
CA GLU A 132 4.40 28.14 -2.67
C GLU A 132 3.55 27.57 -3.81
N LEU A 133 3.20 26.27 -3.78
CA LEU A 133 2.33 25.64 -4.78
C LEU A 133 0.85 25.92 -4.58
N PHE A 134 0.47 26.34 -3.37
CA PHE A 134 -0.92 26.40 -2.94
C PHE A 134 -1.46 27.82 -2.82
N VAL A 135 -0.69 28.83 -3.23
CA VAL A 135 -1.10 30.23 -3.28
C VAL A 135 -1.99 30.53 -4.50
N ASP A 136 -2.60 31.73 -4.52
CA ASP A 136 -3.28 32.32 -5.69
C ASP A 136 -4.37 31.44 -6.32
N SER A 137 -5.24 30.84 -5.50
CA SER A 137 -6.31 29.94 -5.97
C SER A 137 -5.77 28.76 -6.79
N ALA A 138 -4.68 28.15 -6.32
CA ALA A 138 -4.04 26.99 -6.94
C ALA A 138 -5.04 25.92 -7.38
N ARG A 139 -4.88 25.45 -8.63
CA ARG A 139 -5.75 24.46 -9.24
C ARG A 139 -5.26 23.05 -8.95
N ILE A 140 -6.19 22.22 -8.47
CA ILE A 140 -5.95 20.83 -8.12
C ILE A 140 -6.94 19.96 -8.89
N GLU A 141 -6.43 18.92 -9.53
CA GLU A 141 -7.24 17.89 -10.14
C GLU A 141 -7.04 16.57 -9.42
N ALA A 142 -8.13 15.94 -9.01
CA ALA A 142 -8.11 14.67 -8.29
C ALA A 142 -8.98 13.63 -8.98
N ILE A 143 -8.41 12.44 -9.21
CA ILE A 143 -9.15 11.30 -9.75
C ILE A 143 -9.05 10.08 -8.85
N ALA A 144 -10.10 9.26 -8.83
CA ALA A 144 -10.11 7.99 -8.11
C ALA A 144 -10.71 6.86 -8.95
N THR A 145 -10.37 5.62 -8.60
CA THR A 145 -11.13 4.46 -9.12
C THR A 145 -12.58 4.50 -8.62
N TYR A 146 -13.45 3.70 -9.22
CA TYR A 146 -14.84 3.54 -8.74
C TYR A 146 -14.96 2.90 -7.35
N VAL A 147 -13.87 2.41 -6.77
CA VAL A 147 -13.91 1.66 -5.50
C VAL A 147 -14.11 2.62 -4.33
N PRO A 148 -15.14 2.45 -3.48
CA PRO A 148 -15.49 3.41 -2.43
C PRO A 148 -14.36 3.86 -1.52
N ARG A 149 -13.50 2.94 -1.04
CA ARG A 149 -12.35 3.32 -0.20
C ARG A 149 -11.32 4.22 -0.88
N CYS A 150 -11.23 4.20 -2.21
CA CYS A 150 -10.35 5.10 -2.96
C CYS A 150 -10.99 6.48 -3.09
N ILE A 151 -12.30 6.54 -3.37
CA ILE A 151 -13.09 7.77 -3.37
C ILE A 151 -13.05 8.43 -2.00
N ASN A 152 -13.35 7.70 -0.92
CA ASN A 152 -13.30 8.24 0.43
C ASN A 152 -11.88 8.70 0.81
N SER A 153 -10.82 8.03 0.33
CA SER A 153 -9.44 8.49 0.58
C SER A 153 -9.16 9.81 -0.13
N MET A 154 -9.61 9.95 -1.38
CA MET A 154 -9.55 11.21 -2.13
C MET A 154 -10.32 12.31 -1.40
N ASP A 155 -11.56 12.06 -0.98
CA ASP A 155 -12.41 13.04 -0.33
C ASP A 155 -11.79 13.54 0.99
N VAL A 156 -11.21 12.65 1.80
CA VAL A 156 -10.51 13.01 3.04
C VAL A 156 -9.27 13.85 2.77
N PHE A 157 -8.48 13.47 1.77
CA PHE A 157 -7.30 14.23 1.35
C PHE A 157 -7.69 15.66 0.93
N LEU A 158 -8.66 15.79 0.03
CA LEU A 158 -9.12 17.08 -0.49
C LEU A 158 -9.80 17.94 0.58
N SER A 159 -10.60 17.32 1.46
CA SER A 159 -11.24 18.03 2.57
C SER A 159 -10.20 18.60 3.53
N SER A 160 -9.11 17.86 3.78
CA SER A 160 -8.00 18.33 4.60
C SER A 160 -7.28 19.50 3.93
N MET A 161 -7.04 19.42 2.62
CA MET A 161 -6.46 20.54 1.87
C MET A 161 -7.33 21.80 1.93
N LYS A 162 -8.62 21.65 1.66
CA LYS A 162 -9.58 22.77 1.62
C LYS A 162 -9.84 23.38 3.00
N LYS A 163 -9.67 22.61 4.07
CA LYS A 163 -9.71 23.11 5.45
C LYS A 163 -8.52 24.00 5.77
N CYS A 164 -7.33 23.67 5.25
CA CYS A 164 -6.13 24.50 5.42
C CYS A 164 -6.16 25.74 4.53
N ASP A 165 -6.63 25.60 3.29
CA ASP A 165 -6.81 26.72 2.35
C ASP A 165 -8.10 26.59 1.54
N SER A 166 -9.08 27.45 1.86
CA SER A 166 -10.39 27.46 1.20
C SER A 166 -10.39 28.06 -0.21
N SER A 167 -9.30 28.72 -0.63
CA SER A 167 -9.16 29.34 -1.96
C SER A 167 -8.81 28.35 -3.07
N LEU A 168 -8.39 27.13 -2.71
CA LEU A 168 -8.03 26.08 -3.66
C LEU A 168 -9.18 25.75 -4.64
N VAL A 169 -8.85 25.72 -5.93
CA VAL A 169 -9.79 25.38 -6.99
C VAL A 169 -9.65 23.89 -7.31
N ILE A 170 -10.54 23.09 -6.74
CA ILE A 170 -10.47 21.62 -6.81
C ILE A 170 -11.48 21.09 -7.84
N ARG A 171 -11.00 20.32 -8.81
CA ARG A 171 -11.80 19.43 -9.66
C ARG A 171 -11.60 18.00 -9.21
N GLN A 172 -12.69 17.28 -8.98
CA GLN A 172 -12.65 15.88 -8.58
C GLN A 172 -13.57 15.03 -9.43
N SER A 173 -13.15 13.80 -9.72
CA SER A 173 -13.94 12.84 -10.49
C SER A 173 -13.50 11.42 -10.21
N ALA A 174 -14.43 10.47 -10.22
CA ALA A 174 -14.10 9.06 -10.02
C ALA A 174 -14.94 8.18 -10.95
N GLY A 175 -14.46 6.96 -11.20
CA GLY A 175 -15.24 5.96 -11.92
C GLY A 175 -14.43 5.04 -12.82
N GLU A 176 -15.15 4.26 -13.62
CA GLU A 176 -14.58 3.26 -14.54
C GLU A 176 -13.86 3.88 -15.74
N GLN A 177 -14.13 5.15 -16.07
CA GLN A 177 -13.43 5.88 -17.13
C GLN A 177 -11.91 5.95 -16.89
N TYR A 178 -11.46 5.75 -15.64
CA TYR A 178 -10.04 5.71 -15.28
C TYR A 178 -9.46 4.29 -15.19
N ASN A 179 -10.20 3.24 -15.57
CA ASN A 179 -9.74 1.86 -15.45
C ASN A 179 -8.44 1.60 -16.21
N THR A 180 -8.28 2.20 -17.39
CA THR A 180 -7.05 2.10 -18.21
C THR A 180 -5.81 2.63 -17.49
N LEU A 181 -5.98 3.60 -16.60
CA LEU A 181 -4.90 4.24 -15.84
C LEU A 181 -4.72 3.64 -14.45
N LEU A 182 -5.80 3.43 -13.71
CA LEU A 182 -5.76 3.10 -12.29
C LEU A 182 -6.08 1.64 -11.97
N ARG A 183 -6.62 0.89 -12.95
CA ARG A 183 -6.99 -0.53 -12.84
C ARG A 183 -6.56 -1.36 -14.06
N PHE A 184 -5.42 -1.01 -14.67
CA PHE A 184 -4.86 -1.74 -15.82
C PHE A 184 -4.70 -3.25 -15.55
N PHE A 185 -4.54 -3.64 -14.29
CA PHE A 185 -4.45 -5.01 -13.80
C PHE A 185 -5.76 -5.83 -13.93
N ASP A 186 -6.89 -5.20 -14.20
CA ASP A 186 -8.17 -5.86 -14.51
C ASP A 186 -8.52 -5.83 -16.00
N LEU A 187 -7.68 -5.22 -16.84
CA LEU A 187 -7.94 -5.07 -18.28
C LEU A 187 -7.03 -5.96 -19.14
N ASN A 188 -5.80 -6.21 -18.68
CA ASN A 188 -4.85 -7.00 -19.44
C ASN A 188 -5.11 -8.51 -19.26
N LYS A 189 -5.68 -9.16 -20.28
CA LYS A 189 -6.03 -10.59 -20.25
C LYS A 189 -4.83 -11.51 -19.93
N PRO A 190 -3.64 -11.35 -20.55
CA PRO A 190 -2.46 -12.14 -20.17
C PRO A 190 -2.13 -12.05 -18.68
N TYR A 191 -2.12 -10.83 -18.12
CA TYR A 191 -1.86 -10.63 -16.71
C TYR A 191 -2.93 -11.25 -15.81
N ILE A 192 -4.21 -11.13 -16.16
CA ILE A 192 -5.31 -11.76 -15.41
C ILE A 192 -5.12 -13.27 -15.39
N HIS A 193 -4.84 -13.88 -16.56
CA HIS A 193 -4.54 -15.31 -16.66
C HIS A 193 -3.33 -15.70 -15.81
N TYR A 194 -2.22 -14.97 -15.91
CA TYR A 194 -1.03 -15.19 -15.09
C TYR A 194 -1.33 -15.10 -13.59
N LYS A 195 -2.11 -14.11 -13.16
CA LYS A 195 -2.47 -13.92 -11.76
C LYS A 195 -3.37 -15.04 -11.23
N GLU A 196 -4.23 -15.61 -12.05
CA GLU A 196 -5.17 -16.67 -11.66
C GLU A 196 -4.58 -18.08 -11.79
N LYS A 197 -3.71 -18.32 -12.77
CA LYS A 197 -3.27 -19.65 -13.20
C LYS A 197 -1.78 -19.77 -13.55
N GLY A 198 -0.99 -18.72 -13.36
CA GLY A 198 0.41 -18.69 -13.78
C GLY A 198 1.35 -19.56 -12.93
N ASP A 199 2.55 -19.77 -13.47
CA ASP A 199 3.59 -20.66 -12.90
C ASP A 199 4.14 -20.22 -11.54
N TRP A 200 3.78 -19.03 -11.06
CA TRP A 200 4.10 -18.58 -9.71
C TRP A 200 3.37 -19.39 -8.63
N ILE A 201 2.21 -20.00 -8.93
CA ILE A 201 1.37 -20.73 -7.97
C ILE A 201 2.14 -21.89 -7.32
N PRO A 202 2.70 -22.87 -8.08
CA PRO A 202 3.42 -23.99 -7.46
C PRO A 202 4.66 -23.53 -6.67
N LEU A 203 5.35 -22.48 -7.12
CA LEU A 203 6.49 -21.88 -6.41
C LEU A 203 6.04 -21.31 -5.06
N TYR A 204 4.95 -20.55 -5.06
CA TYR A 204 4.36 -19.97 -3.85
C TYR A 204 3.92 -21.07 -2.88
N GLU A 205 3.16 -22.06 -3.36
CA GLU A 205 2.66 -23.14 -2.50
C GLU A 205 3.80 -23.94 -1.86
N SER A 206 4.86 -24.24 -2.62
CA SER A 206 6.06 -24.89 -2.10
C SER A 206 6.71 -24.04 -1.01
N PHE A 207 6.86 -22.74 -1.25
CA PHE A 207 7.44 -21.82 -0.28
C PHE A 207 6.60 -21.71 1.00
N VAL A 208 5.27 -21.65 0.89
CA VAL A 208 4.35 -21.64 2.05
C VAL A 208 4.48 -22.94 2.84
N ARG A 209 4.53 -24.11 2.17
CA ARG A 209 4.74 -25.41 2.84
C ARG A 209 6.03 -25.42 3.66
N ASN A 210 7.11 -24.83 3.13
CA ASN A 210 8.42 -24.84 3.77
C ASN A 210 8.56 -23.80 4.90
N LYS A 211 7.95 -22.62 4.76
CA LYS A 211 8.11 -21.52 5.72
C LYS A 211 7.08 -21.52 6.85
N MET A 212 5.84 -21.88 6.56
CA MET A 212 4.76 -21.72 7.52
C MET A 212 4.94 -22.61 8.74
N THR A 213 4.93 -21.98 9.92
CA THR A 213 5.03 -22.67 11.21
C THR A 213 3.65 -23.05 11.72
N VAL A 214 3.14 -24.21 11.30
CA VAL A 214 1.75 -24.62 11.57
C VAL A 214 1.60 -25.31 12.93
N THR A 215 2.37 -26.37 13.19
CA THR A 215 2.17 -27.22 14.37
C THR A 215 2.26 -26.48 15.71
N PRO A 216 3.25 -25.59 15.96
CA PRO A 216 3.31 -24.84 17.21
C PRO A 216 2.12 -23.89 17.42
N VAL A 217 1.62 -23.25 16.34
CA VAL A 217 0.43 -22.39 16.41
C VAL A 217 -0.80 -23.21 16.76
N MET A 218 -1.00 -24.34 16.07
CA MET A 218 -2.13 -25.22 16.32
C MET A 218 -2.13 -25.75 17.77
N LYS A 219 -0.96 -26.18 18.30
CA LYS A 219 -0.84 -26.65 19.69
C LYS A 219 -1.12 -25.59 20.75
N ARG A 220 -0.99 -24.29 20.42
CA ARG A 220 -1.40 -23.22 21.35
C ARG A 220 -2.92 -23.06 21.42
N ILE A 221 -3.64 -23.43 20.37
CA ILE A 221 -5.09 -23.22 20.22
C ILE A 221 -5.89 -24.49 20.56
N PHE A 222 -5.36 -25.67 20.23
CA PHE A 222 -6.05 -26.95 20.36
C PHE A 222 -5.33 -27.89 21.33
N LEU A 223 -6.07 -28.53 22.25
CA LEU A 223 -5.60 -29.59 23.16
C LEU A 223 -5.28 -30.87 22.39
N THR A 224 -6.18 -31.24 21.48
CA THR A 224 -6.02 -32.36 20.54
C THR A 224 -6.39 -31.88 19.15
N LEU A 225 -5.61 -32.31 18.15
CA LEU A 225 -5.99 -32.16 16.75
C LEU A 225 -7.12 -33.15 16.45
N GLY A 226 -8.06 -32.75 15.61
CA GLY A 226 -9.10 -33.64 15.09
C GLY A 226 -8.60 -34.38 13.85
N GLN A 227 -9.49 -34.63 12.90
CA GLN A 227 -9.16 -35.34 11.65
C GLN A 227 -8.63 -34.40 10.54
N GLU A 228 -8.00 -33.29 10.91
CA GLU A 228 -7.60 -32.29 9.92
C GLU A 228 -6.39 -32.75 9.14
N THR A 229 -6.47 -32.57 7.83
CA THR A 229 -5.34 -32.70 6.95
C THR A 229 -4.29 -31.61 7.23
N ALA A 230 -3.06 -31.85 6.81
CA ALA A 230 -2.00 -30.85 6.87
C ALA A 230 -2.34 -29.58 6.06
N LEU A 231 -3.15 -29.71 5.00
CA LEU A 231 -3.64 -28.60 4.21
C LEU A 231 -4.62 -27.73 5.01
N GLU A 232 -5.65 -28.32 5.59
CA GLU A 232 -6.65 -27.58 6.40
C GLU A 232 -6.00 -26.87 7.59
N SER A 233 -5.05 -27.52 8.26
CA SER A 233 -4.30 -26.91 9.36
C SER A 233 -3.51 -25.68 8.90
N ARG A 234 -2.88 -25.76 7.73
CA ARG A 234 -2.14 -24.62 7.14
C ARG A 234 -3.07 -23.49 6.74
N GLU A 235 -4.19 -23.80 6.11
CA GLU A 235 -5.18 -22.81 5.72
C GLU A 235 -5.78 -22.08 6.92
N PHE A 236 -6.06 -22.79 8.01
CA PHE A 236 -6.51 -22.19 9.27
C PHE A 236 -5.47 -21.21 9.82
N VAL A 237 -4.20 -21.62 9.91
CA VAL A 237 -3.12 -20.76 10.42
C VAL A 237 -2.92 -19.54 9.52
N MET A 238 -2.95 -19.71 8.19
CA MET A 238 -2.86 -18.60 7.23
C MET A 238 -4.03 -17.63 7.37
N ALA A 239 -5.25 -18.13 7.54
CA ALA A 239 -6.43 -17.29 7.77
C ALA A 239 -6.31 -16.50 9.08
N LEU A 240 -5.77 -17.11 10.13
CA LEU A 240 -5.54 -16.46 11.41
C LEU A 240 -4.52 -15.33 11.33
N PHE A 241 -3.39 -15.55 10.63
CA PHE A 241 -2.43 -14.48 10.34
C PHE A 241 -3.06 -13.37 9.49
N SER A 242 -3.88 -13.72 8.49
CA SER A 242 -4.57 -12.73 7.66
C SER A 242 -5.50 -11.82 8.47
N ILE A 243 -6.19 -12.35 9.50
CA ILE A 243 -7.04 -11.57 10.40
C ILE A 243 -6.16 -10.70 11.31
N ALA A 244 -5.10 -11.26 11.89
CA ALA A 244 -4.21 -10.52 12.77
C ALA A 244 -3.48 -9.38 12.03
N ALA A 245 -3.10 -9.58 10.77
CA ALA A 245 -2.33 -8.62 9.97
C ALA A 245 -3.13 -7.37 9.60
N ILE A 246 -4.44 -7.51 9.35
CA ILE A 246 -5.33 -6.40 8.96
C ILE A 246 -5.95 -5.68 10.16
N LEU A 247 -5.89 -6.27 11.36
CA LEU A 247 -6.54 -5.72 12.54
C LEU A 247 -6.09 -4.29 12.91
N PRO A 248 -4.78 -3.96 12.87
CA PRO A 248 -4.31 -2.59 13.12
C PRO A 248 -4.92 -1.56 12.17
N ASP A 249 -5.26 -1.95 10.94
CA ASP A 249 -5.84 -1.07 9.94
C ASP A 249 -7.29 -0.69 10.24
N THR A 250 -7.96 -1.36 11.18
CA THR A 250 -9.39 -1.16 11.45
C THR A 250 -9.65 -0.10 12.52
N GLY A 251 -8.66 0.22 13.36
CA GLY A 251 -8.82 1.07 14.53
C GLY A 251 -9.61 0.41 15.69
N LEU A 252 -10.00 -0.87 15.56
CA LEU A 252 -10.67 -1.58 16.64
C LEU A 252 -9.68 -1.92 17.77
N PRO A 253 -10.11 -1.89 19.04
CA PRO A 253 -9.25 -2.13 20.20
C PRO A 253 -9.03 -3.63 20.46
N PHE A 254 -8.81 -4.42 19.40
CA PHE A 254 -8.50 -5.84 19.48
C PHE A 254 -7.03 -6.08 19.21
N ASP A 255 -6.43 -7.00 19.94
CA ASP A 255 -5.05 -7.40 19.74
C ASP A 255 -4.91 -8.93 19.67
N MET A 256 -4.07 -9.39 18.75
CA MET A 256 -3.69 -10.80 18.60
C MET A 256 -2.16 -10.98 18.71
N LYS A 257 -1.42 -9.98 19.22
CA LYS A 257 0.04 -9.98 19.31
C LYS A 257 0.63 -11.18 20.08
N ASP A 258 -0.08 -11.69 21.09
CA ASP A 258 0.39 -12.84 21.88
C ASP A 258 0.08 -14.22 21.26
N LEU A 259 -0.61 -14.24 20.11
CA LEU A 259 -0.96 -15.49 19.43
C LEU A 259 0.22 -16.09 18.66
N PHE A 260 1.11 -15.21 18.19
CA PHE A 260 2.20 -15.55 17.28
C PHE A 260 3.52 -15.00 17.80
N ARG A 261 4.56 -15.82 17.69
CA ARG A 261 5.93 -15.41 17.98
C ARG A 261 6.49 -14.61 16.82
N ASN A 262 7.48 -13.75 17.08
CA ASN A 262 8.12 -12.92 16.06
C ASN A 262 8.62 -13.73 14.84
N LYS A 263 9.28 -14.89 15.05
CA LYS A 263 9.72 -15.77 13.96
C LYS A 263 8.56 -16.32 13.11
N GLU A 264 7.40 -16.56 13.71
CA GLU A 264 6.22 -17.07 12.99
C GLU A 264 5.60 -15.96 12.14
N TRP A 265 5.56 -14.71 12.66
CA TRP A 265 5.23 -13.52 11.87
C TRP A 265 6.21 -13.30 10.72
N TYR A 266 7.51 -13.38 10.97
CA TYR A 266 8.54 -13.25 9.93
C TYR A 266 8.38 -14.30 8.83
N ASN A 267 8.06 -15.55 9.20
CA ASN A 267 7.78 -16.61 8.24
C ASN A 267 6.50 -16.34 7.44
N TYR A 268 5.42 -15.91 8.09
CA TYR A 268 4.20 -15.51 7.39
C TYR A 268 4.46 -14.35 6.41
N TRP A 269 5.12 -13.29 6.88
CA TRP A 269 5.48 -12.14 6.06
C TRP A 269 6.29 -12.55 4.83
N GLN A 270 7.34 -13.36 4.97
CA GLN A 270 8.12 -13.85 3.83
C GLN A 270 7.22 -14.49 2.76
N THR A 271 6.21 -15.28 3.16
CA THR A 271 5.28 -15.87 2.18
C THR A 271 4.44 -14.82 1.47
N GLN A 272 3.89 -13.85 2.19
CA GLN A 272 3.07 -12.81 1.58
C GLN A 272 3.89 -11.86 0.72
N ASN A 273 5.08 -11.48 1.17
CA ASN A 273 6.04 -10.69 0.42
C ASN A 273 6.40 -11.36 -0.91
N LEU A 274 6.72 -12.66 -0.88
CA LEU A 274 6.97 -13.43 -2.10
C LEU A 274 5.75 -13.46 -3.03
N ARG A 275 4.53 -13.61 -2.48
CA ARG A 275 3.29 -13.56 -3.27
C ARG A 275 3.12 -12.22 -3.97
N GLN A 276 3.32 -11.10 -3.27
CA GLN A 276 3.21 -9.76 -3.88
C GLN A 276 4.27 -9.57 -4.97
N TYR A 277 5.52 -9.97 -4.69
CA TYR A 277 6.63 -9.90 -5.64
C TYR A 277 6.33 -10.66 -6.93
N MET A 278 5.90 -11.92 -6.83
CA MET A 278 5.63 -12.75 -8.00
C MET A 278 4.40 -12.30 -8.78
N THR A 279 3.34 -11.86 -8.10
CA THR A 279 2.06 -11.58 -8.77
C THR A 279 1.89 -10.15 -9.27
N LYS A 280 2.73 -9.22 -8.80
CA LYS A 280 2.55 -7.77 -9.06
C LYS A 280 3.85 -7.03 -9.40
N SER A 281 5.00 -7.69 -9.34
CA SER A 281 6.31 -7.06 -9.49
C SER A 281 7.22 -7.83 -10.46
N ALA A 282 8.51 -7.55 -10.40
CA ALA A 282 9.55 -7.97 -11.34
C ALA A 282 10.08 -9.40 -11.11
N ALA A 283 9.26 -10.33 -10.61
CA ALA A 283 9.74 -11.71 -10.47
C ALA A 283 10.05 -12.33 -11.85
N PRO A 284 11.15 -13.08 -12.00
CA PRO A 284 11.51 -13.71 -13.28
C PRO A 284 10.39 -14.58 -13.86
N VAL A 285 9.66 -15.32 -13.01
CA VAL A 285 8.52 -16.17 -13.41
C VAL A 285 7.38 -15.38 -14.08
N GLY A 286 7.29 -14.08 -13.81
CA GLY A 286 6.29 -13.21 -14.44
C GLY A 286 6.78 -12.54 -15.73
N GLY A 287 8.04 -12.72 -16.14
CA GLY A 287 8.55 -12.14 -17.39
C GLY A 287 8.36 -10.62 -17.52
N MET A 288 8.36 -9.89 -16.39
CA MET A 288 8.00 -8.47 -16.30
C MET A 288 6.56 -8.10 -16.71
N LEU A 289 5.70 -9.06 -17.07
CA LEU A 289 4.29 -8.83 -17.41
C LEU A 289 3.53 -8.07 -16.31
N PRO A 290 3.64 -8.42 -15.01
CA PRO A 290 2.99 -7.67 -13.93
C PRO A 290 3.41 -6.20 -13.85
N VAL A 291 4.63 -5.86 -14.27
CA VAL A 291 5.17 -4.50 -14.25
C VAL A 291 4.76 -3.74 -15.52
N ALA A 292 4.85 -4.40 -16.68
CA ALA A 292 4.63 -3.79 -17.99
C ALA A 292 3.22 -3.21 -18.15
N ILE A 293 2.21 -3.83 -17.55
CA ILE A 293 0.82 -3.35 -17.60
C ILE A 293 0.60 -1.95 -17.02
N ALA A 294 1.53 -1.42 -16.21
CA ALA A 294 1.44 -0.08 -15.62
C ALA A 294 1.85 1.05 -16.57
N TRP A 295 2.32 0.74 -17.78
CA TRP A 295 2.80 1.75 -18.75
C TRP A 295 1.79 2.86 -19.07
N PRO A 296 0.45 2.64 -19.14
CA PRO A 296 -0.48 3.72 -19.44
C PRO A 296 -0.45 4.80 -18.36
N LEU A 297 -0.30 4.41 -17.10
CA LEU A 297 -0.22 5.33 -15.97
C LEU A 297 1.09 6.12 -15.98
N LEU A 298 2.23 5.47 -16.25
CA LEU A 298 3.50 6.20 -16.37
C LEU A 298 3.47 7.17 -17.55
N SER A 299 2.84 6.80 -18.66
CA SER A 299 2.66 7.70 -19.81
C SER A 299 1.82 8.92 -19.44
N GLU A 300 0.75 8.73 -18.65
CA GLU A 300 -0.13 9.82 -18.24
C GLU A 300 0.53 10.76 -17.21
N PHE A 301 1.37 10.24 -16.32
CA PHE A 301 2.26 11.05 -15.47
C PHE A 301 3.18 11.96 -16.30
N ILE A 302 3.81 11.42 -17.35
CA ILE A 302 4.65 12.23 -18.25
C ILE A 302 3.81 13.29 -18.96
N GLN A 303 2.68 12.89 -19.56
CA GLN A 303 1.83 13.81 -20.32
C GLN A 303 1.30 14.97 -19.47
N THR A 304 0.85 14.70 -18.24
CA THR A 304 0.37 15.77 -17.35
C THR A 304 1.49 16.70 -16.91
N THR A 305 2.69 16.16 -16.66
CA THR A 305 3.89 16.97 -16.36
C THR A 305 4.27 17.87 -17.53
N GLU A 306 4.33 17.32 -18.75
CA GLU A 306 4.62 18.07 -19.98
C GLU A 306 3.60 19.18 -20.23
N ARG A 307 2.30 18.91 -20.05
CA ARG A 307 1.26 19.94 -20.24
C ARG A 307 1.46 21.14 -19.30
N VAL A 308 1.89 20.91 -18.06
CA VAL A 308 2.17 22.00 -17.11
C VAL A 308 3.45 22.74 -17.50
N ILE A 309 4.52 22.02 -17.84
CA ILE A 309 5.79 22.63 -18.29
C ILE A 309 5.60 23.53 -19.52
N HIS A 310 4.78 23.10 -20.49
CA HIS A 310 4.51 23.85 -21.72
C HIS A 310 3.36 24.86 -21.60
N GLY A 311 2.83 25.11 -20.39
CA GLY A 311 1.75 26.07 -20.15
C GLY A 311 0.39 25.69 -20.77
N GLN A 312 0.20 24.43 -21.13
CA GLN A 312 -1.06 23.88 -21.64
C GLN A 312 -2.04 23.52 -20.52
N SER A 313 -1.56 23.43 -19.29
CA SER A 313 -2.33 23.24 -18.07
C SER A 313 -1.79 24.16 -16.98
N ASP A 314 -2.68 24.74 -16.19
CA ASP A 314 -2.36 25.57 -15.03
C ASP A 314 -2.60 24.85 -13.69
N ASN A 315 -2.81 23.51 -13.73
CA ASN A 315 -2.84 22.69 -12.53
C ASN A 315 -1.52 22.79 -11.76
N ARG A 316 -1.61 23.00 -10.46
CA ARG A 316 -0.48 22.92 -9.52
C ARG A 316 -0.30 21.52 -8.96
N VAL A 317 -1.39 20.75 -8.87
CA VAL A 317 -1.35 19.37 -8.37
C VAL A 317 -2.31 18.47 -9.14
N ASN A 318 -1.83 17.31 -9.57
CA ASN A 318 -2.65 16.20 -10.05
C ASN A 318 -2.56 15.02 -9.07
N LEU A 319 -3.69 14.64 -8.46
CA LEU A 319 -3.82 13.57 -7.46
C LEU A 319 -4.56 12.37 -8.05
N ARG A 320 -4.06 11.15 -7.81
CA ARG A 320 -4.71 9.90 -8.22
C ARG A 320 -4.86 8.96 -7.02
N PHE A 321 -6.05 8.41 -6.79
CA PHE A 321 -6.33 7.52 -5.66
C PHE A 321 -6.75 6.12 -6.14
N ALA A 322 -5.97 5.11 -5.77
CA ALA A 322 -6.11 3.75 -6.29
C ALA A 322 -5.65 2.66 -5.30
N HIS A 323 -4.93 1.66 -5.79
CA HIS A 323 -4.71 0.38 -5.10
C HIS A 323 -3.23 0.03 -4.94
N ALA A 324 -2.92 -0.94 -4.08
CA ALA A 324 -1.58 -1.55 -4.04
C ALA A 324 -1.23 -2.19 -5.39
N GLU A 325 -2.23 -2.78 -6.06
CA GLU A 325 -2.16 -3.30 -7.43
C GLU A 325 -1.82 -2.23 -8.48
N THR A 326 -2.02 -0.94 -8.17
CA THR A 326 -1.62 0.19 -9.02
C THR A 326 -0.19 0.65 -8.67
N VAL A 327 0.09 0.79 -7.37
CA VAL A 327 1.37 1.34 -6.86
C VAL A 327 2.55 0.41 -7.13
N ILE A 328 2.44 -0.87 -6.75
CA ILE A 328 3.56 -1.84 -6.85
C ILE A 328 4.15 -1.90 -8.26
N PRO A 329 3.36 -2.16 -9.32
CA PRO A 329 3.92 -2.24 -10.67
C PRO A 329 4.37 -0.88 -11.22
N LEU A 330 3.73 0.24 -10.85
CA LEU A 330 4.22 1.56 -11.26
C LEU A 330 5.61 1.86 -10.68
N VAL A 331 5.80 1.61 -9.38
CA VAL A 331 7.08 1.84 -8.68
C VAL A 331 8.20 1.00 -9.30
N ALA A 332 7.93 -0.28 -9.59
CA ALA A 332 8.86 -1.14 -10.31
C ALA A 332 9.09 -0.66 -11.76
N LEU A 333 8.05 -0.21 -12.47
CA LEU A 333 8.20 0.30 -13.83
C LEU A 333 9.11 1.53 -13.89
N MET A 334 8.99 2.43 -12.90
CA MET A 334 9.86 3.59 -12.72
C MET A 334 11.30 3.22 -12.31
N GLY A 335 11.58 1.96 -11.95
CA GLY A 335 12.90 1.52 -11.51
C GLY A 335 13.34 2.16 -10.19
N ILE A 336 12.40 2.55 -9.32
CA ILE A 336 12.74 3.19 -8.04
C ILE A 336 13.59 2.25 -7.20
N GLY A 337 14.78 2.71 -6.78
CA GLY A 337 15.71 1.94 -5.96
C GLY A 337 16.06 0.59 -6.57
N LYS A 338 15.63 -0.50 -5.92
CA LYS A 338 15.77 -1.88 -6.39
C LYS A 338 14.41 -2.58 -6.51
N THR A 339 13.34 -1.82 -6.71
CA THR A 339 11.97 -2.36 -6.69
C THR A 339 11.65 -3.22 -7.90
N ASP A 340 12.44 -3.12 -8.98
CA ASP A 340 12.36 -3.94 -10.19
C ASP A 340 13.44 -5.03 -10.29
N ILE A 341 14.14 -5.32 -9.18
CA ILE A 341 15.15 -6.38 -9.14
C ILE A 341 14.53 -7.74 -9.49
N GLN A 342 15.23 -8.50 -10.34
CA GLN A 342 14.86 -9.87 -10.71
C GLN A 342 15.65 -10.88 -9.87
N ILE A 343 14.94 -11.64 -9.02
CA ILE A 343 15.52 -12.56 -8.05
C ILE A 343 15.02 -13.97 -8.36
N THR A 344 15.94 -14.88 -8.66
CA THR A 344 15.62 -16.27 -9.03
C THR A 344 15.34 -17.16 -7.82
N THR A 345 16.00 -16.91 -6.69
CA THR A 345 15.83 -17.70 -5.45
C THR A 345 14.73 -17.11 -4.57
N SER A 346 13.66 -17.87 -4.34
CA SER A 346 12.50 -17.44 -3.52
C SER A 346 12.88 -17.01 -2.10
N ASP A 347 13.80 -17.72 -1.44
CA ASP A 347 14.28 -17.36 -0.10
C ASP A 347 14.97 -16.00 -0.03
N SER A 348 15.63 -15.59 -1.11
CA SER A 348 16.38 -14.34 -1.19
C SER A 348 15.47 -13.12 -1.41
N VAL A 349 14.22 -13.32 -1.85
CA VAL A 349 13.31 -12.21 -2.17
C VAL A 349 13.13 -11.27 -0.98
N SER A 350 12.91 -11.81 0.21
CA SER A 350 12.74 -11.03 1.45
C SER A 350 13.94 -10.16 1.84
N ILE A 351 15.13 -10.48 1.36
CA ILE A 351 16.36 -9.72 1.63
C ILE A 351 16.38 -8.45 0.77
N TYR A 352 16.02 -8.57 -0.50
CA TYR A 352 16.22 -7.51 -1.50
C TYR A 352 14.95 -6.74 -1.89
N TRP A 353 13.77 -7.34 -1.68
CA TRP A 353 12.49 -6.75 -2.05
C TRP A 353 11.49 -6.89 -0.89
N LYS A 354 10.93 -5.77 -0.44
CA LYS A 354 10.09 -5.67 0.77
C LYS A 354 8.81 -4.91 0.46
N ASP A 355 7.68 -5.61 0.52
CA ASP A 355 6.37 -5.06 0.19
C ASP A 355 5.94 -3.88 1.08
N TYR A 356 6.29 -3.91 2.37
CA TYR A 356 5.99 -2.85 3.32
C TYR A 356 6.77 -1.54 3.08
N GLU A 357 7.89 -1.58 2.33
CA GLU A 357 8.62 -0.37 1.94
C GLU A 357 8.01 0.28 0.70
N ILE A 358 7.28 -0.50 -0.10
CA ILE A 358 6.75 -0.11 -1.40
C ILE A 358 5.28 0.29 -1.28
N ALA A 359 4.46 -0.60 -0.73
CA ALA A 359 3.00 -0.46 -0.72
C ALA A 359 2.38 -0.77 0.66
N PRO A 360 2.73 -0.04 1.74
CA PRO A 360 1.89 -0.01 2.95
C PRO A 360 0.49 0.56 2.66
N MET A 361 -0.42 0.57 3.64
CA MET A 361 -1.64 1.39 3.56
C MET A 361 -1.27 2.86 3.29
N ALA A 362 -2.10 3.58 2.54
CA ALA A 362 -1.82 4.95 2.07
C ALA A 362 -0.50 5.17 1.30
N ALA A 363 0.14 4.09 0.81
CA ALA A 363 1.36 4.21 0.02
C ALA A 363 1.21 5.19 -1.13
N ASN A 364 2.21 6.03 -1.38
CA ASN A 364 2.11 7.08 -2.37
C ASN A 364 3.43 7.34 -3.10
N VAL A 365 3.32 7.79 -4.34
CA VAL A 365 4.41 8.31 -5.17
C VAL A 365 4.10 9.77 -5.47
N GLN A 366 5.07 10.64 -5.27
CA GLN A 366 4.97 12.07 -5.59
C GLN A 366 6.14 12.47 -6.47
N TRP A 367 5.85 13.08 -7.61
CA TRP A 367 6.82 13.80 -8.42
C TRP A 367 6.65 15.28 -8.10
N VAL A 368 7.68 15.91 -7.56
CA VAL A 368 7.67 17.35 -7.30
C VAL A 368 8.60 17.99 -8.31
N LEU A 369 8.07 18.93 -9.09
CA LEU A 369 8.79 19.60 -10.17
C LEU A 369 9.19 21.00 -9.72
N TYR A 370 10.40 21.40 -10.09
CA TYR A 370 11.03 22.65 -9.69
C TYR A 370 11.65 23.36 -10.87
N HIS A 371 11.71 24.69 -10.82
CA HIS A 371 12.66 25.47 -11.60
C HIS A 371 13.88 25.81 -10.76
N ASP A 372 15.07 25.76 -11.35
CA ASP A 372 16.24 26.43 -10.77
C ASP A 372 16.30 27.91 -11.17
N GLN A 373 17.30 28.62 -10.66
CA GLN A 373 17.55 30.03 -10.96
C GLN A 373 17.78 30.34 -12.46
N ASN A 374 18.12 29.34 -13.28
CA ASN A 374 18.30 29.48 -14.73
C ASN A 374 17.05 29.07 -15.51
N GLY A 375 15.96 28.72 -14.82
CA GLY A 375 14.71 28.25 -15.42
C GLY A 375 14.73 26.79 -15.86
N LEU A 376 15.79 26.01 -15.58
CA LEU A 376 15.82 24.59 -15.92
C LEU A 376 14.84 23.81 -15.05
N VAL A 377 14.19 22.79 -15.63
CA VAL A 377 13.21 21.96 -14.93
C VAL A 377 13.89 20.77 -14.27
N TRP A 378 13.66 20.63 -12.97
CA TRP A 378 14.14 19.55 -12.13
C TRP A 378 12.96 18.77 -11.53
N ILE A 379 13.17 17.48 -11.27
CA ILE A 379 12.20 16.60 -10.61
C ILE A 379 12.82 15.98 -9.36
N LYS A 380 12.04 15.90 -8.29
CA LYS A 380 12.28 15.07 -7.12
C LYS A 380 11.20 14.00 -7.01
N ILE A 381 11.59 12.75 -6.82
CA ILE A 381 10.66 11.62 -6.67
C ILE A 381 10.63 11.18 -5.21
N LEU A 382 9.43 11.12 -4.64
CA LEU A 382 9.17 10.58 -3.32
C LEU A 382 8.40 9.28 -3.42
N LEU A 383 8.81 8.27 -2.65
CA LEU A 383 8.02 7.07 -2.36
C LEU A 383 7.73 7.05 -0.87
N ASN A 384 6.45 7.06 -0.50
CA ASN A 384 6.00 7.13 0.88
C ASN A 384 6.66 8.32 1.62
N GLU A 385 6.63 9.48 0.95
CA GLU A 385 7.22 10.76 1.39
C GLU A 385 8.74 10.75 1.63
N LYS A 386 9.45 9.69 1.22
CA LYS A 386 10.92 9.62 1.28
C LYS A 386 11.52 9.82 -0.09
N GLU A 387 12.60 10.58 -0.15
CA GLU A 387 13.39 10.78 -1.36
C GLU A 387 13.96 9.44 -1.83
N VAL A 388 13.75 9.12 -3.11
CA VAL A 388 14.20 7.87 -3.70
C VAL A 388 14.99 8.09 -4.98
N ALA A 389 15.94 7.17 -5.21
CA ALA A 389 16.73 7.17 -6.42
C ALA A 389 16.04 6.41 -7.55
N ILE A 390 16.29 6.86 -8.79
CA ILE A 390 16.05 6.12 -10.02
C ILE A 390 17.37 5.95 -10.79
N PRO A 391 17.48 5.01 -11.76
CA PRO A 391 18.66 4.78 -12.60
C PRO A 391 18.98 5.89 -13.61
N VAL A 392 18.90 7.15 -13.18
CA VAL A 392 19.28 8.34 -13.96
C VAL A 392 20.41 9.04 -13.22
N ALA A 393 21.43 9.50 -13.94
CA ALA A 393 22.55 10.18 -13.31
C ALA A 393 22.12 11.57 -12.80
N THR A 394 22.58 11.95 -11.61
CA THR A 394 22.48 13.32 -11.10
C THR A 394 23.65 13.62 -10.17
N SER A 395 24.15 14.85 -10.20
CA SER A 395 25.11 15.39 -9.23
C SER A 395 24.44 16.13 -8.07
N ARG A 396 23.10 16.26 -8.09
CA ARG A 396 22.31 17.03 -7.12
C ARG A 396 21.18 16.20 -6.49
N PHE A 397 21.46 14.93 -6.17
CA PHE A 397 20.48 14.09 -5.48
C PHE A 397 19.92 14.84 -4.26
N PRO A 398 18.60 14.94 -4.09
CA PRO A 398 17.52 14.13 -4.68
C PRO A 398 16.90 14.67 -5.99
N TYR A 399 17.46 15.72 -6.59
CA TYR A 399 16.94 16.36 -7.81
C TYR A 399 17.56 15.76 -9.07
N TYR A 400 16.75 15.57 -10.11
CA TYR A 400 17.16 15.10 -11.43
C TYR A 400 16.69 16.08 -12.49
N GLN A 401 17.43 16.23 -13.59
CA GLN A 401 16.94 17.02 -14.73
C GLN A 401 15.74 16.30 -15.35
N TRP A 402 14.62 17.02 -15.50
CA TRP A 402 13.38 16.42 -15.97
C TRP A 402 13.53 15.74 -17.34
N GLU A 403 14.25 16.37 -18.27
CA GLU A 403 14.43 15.83 -19.63
C GLU A 403 15.11 14.45 -19.64
N GLU A 404 16.10 14.22 -18.77
CA GLU A 404 16.77 12.92 -18.66
C GLU A 404 15.87 11.86 -18.00
N VAL A 405 15.06 12.27 -17.01
CA VAL A 405 14.07 11.40 -16.39
C VAL A 405 12.95 11.03 -17.37
N ARG A 406 12.47 11.98 -18.17
CA ARG A 406 11.46 11.78 -19.21
C ARG A 406 11.94 10.76 -20.24
N LYS A 407 13.14 10.93 -20.79
CA LYS A 407 13.76 9.96 -21.73
C LYS A 407 13.85 8.57 -21.13
N TYR A 408 14.31 8.45 -19.87
CA TYR A 408 14.38 7.17 -19.18
C TYR A 408 12.99 6.52 -19.05
N PHE A 409 11.98 7.25 -18.58
CA PHE A 409 10.63 6.71 -18.44
C PHE A 409 9.98 6.35 -19.78
N GLU A 410 10.21 7.14 -20.84
CA GLU A 410 9.76 6.80 -22.20
C GLU A 410 10.38 5.49 -22.69
N GLN A 411 11.67 5.24 -22.40
CA GLN A 411 12.30 3.95 -22.67
C GLN A 411 11.66 2.81 -21.88
N ARG A 412 11.36 3.00 -20.59
CA ARG A 412 10.66 2.01 -19.76
C ARG A 412 9.26 1.69 -20.31
N ILE A 413 8.54 2.70 -20.81
CA ILE A 413 7.24 2.53 -21.50
C ILE A 413 7.42 1.72 -22.80
N MET A 414 8.42 2.04 -23.63
CA MET A 414 8.68 1.29 -24.87
C MET A 414 9.00 -0.19 -24.59
N MET A 415 9.84 -0.47 -23.59
CA MET A 415 10.15 -1.84 -23.16
C MET A 415 8.87 -2.57 -22.70
N SER A 416 8.02 -1.89 -21.93
CA SER A 416 6.74 -2.46 -21.46
C SER A 416 5.81 -2.81 -22.61
N LYS A 417 5.66 -1.91 -23.60
CA LYS A 417 4.84 -2.19 -24.80
C LYS A 417 5.37 -3.41 -25.57
N LYS A 418 6.69 -3.58 -25.67
CA LYS A 418 7.32 -4.76 -26.31
C LYS A 418 7.07 -6.06 -25.53
N ILE A 419 7.10 -6.01 -24.19
CA ILE A 419 6.75 -7.16 -23.35
C ILE A 419 5.30 -7.57 -23.62
N LEU A 420 4.37 -6.61 -23.60
CA LEU A 420 2.95 -6.87 -23.79
C LEU A 420 2.60 -7.37 -25.21
N SER A 421 3.30 -6.92 -26.24
CA SER A 421 3.10 -7.45 -27.60
C SER A 421 3.51 -8.91 -27.72
N ASN A 422 4.55 -9.35 -27.00
CA ASN A 422 4.98 -10.74 -27.02
C ASN A 422 4.01 -11.64 -26.26
N SER A 423 3.50 -11.19 -25.10
CA SER A 423 2.57 -11.98 -24.28
C SER A 423 1.19 -12.18 -24.90
N LEU A 424 0.78 -11.36 -25.87
CA LEU A 424 -0.48 -11.57 -26.61
C LEU A 424 -0.37 -12.75 -27.58
N ASN A 425 0.81 -12.99 -28.16
CA ASN A 425 1.03 -14.05 -29.14
C ASN A 425 1.15 -15.46 -28.51
N GLU A 426 1.17 -15.58 -27.18
CA GLU A 426 1.27 -16.86 -26.45
C GLU A 426 -0.10 -17.42 -26.02
N ILE A 427 -1.18 -16.66 -26.22
CA ILE A 427 -2.56 -17.02 -25.79
C ILE A 427 -3.46 -17.37 -26.98
N ASP A 428 -3.05 -17.02 -28.19
CA ASP A 428 -3.61 -17.49 -29.46
C ASP A 428 -2.85 -18.74 -29.94
#